data_AF-A0A928PKD6-F1
#
_entry.id   AF-A0A928PKD6-F1
#
_cell.length_a   1.000
_cell.length_b   1.000
_cell.length_c   1.000
_cell.angle_alpha   90.00
_cell.angle_beta   90.00
_cell.angle_gamma   90.00
#
_symmetry.space_group_name_H-M   'P 1'
#
loop_
_entity.id
_entity.type
_entity.pdbx_description
1 polymer ?
#
loop_
_entity_poly.entity_id
_entity_poly.type
_entity_poly.pdbx_seq_one_letter_code
_entity_poly.pdbx_strand_id
1 'polypeptide(L)'
;MNDWMRAMLEQEKKNAEYRKAIEKKLVHAPEGDLRVVTSRGIARFYHTKVPGAKDTYLNKEQLALRKVLAQKKYEMLALEALEQEQKAIDFVRRLSPPSLLEVYESLPEEVRALVEPYVLPDEVFIRRWLEYYSSDASGEDYKSRIEWNIHQYYEGLGAPHVYEPFLMLKDYGPARPDFVVLNVRTRQTFYHEHFGMMGDPEYRAKNMRKLCGYHKSGYFEGKNLIITMEEGGDMIDYHELGQVLRAYCL
;
A
#
# COMPACT_ATOMS: atom_id res chain seq x y z
N MET A 1 10.35 -7.22 3.68
CA MET A 1 11.10 -6.09 3.10
C MET A 1 10.97 -4.88 4.01
N ASN A 2 12.07 -4.24 4.39
CA ASN A 2 12.08 -3.12 5.35
C ASN A 2 11.41 -1.86 4.78
N ASP A 3 10.82 -1.01 5.63
CA ASP A 3 10.05 0.18 5.22
C ASP A 3 10.87 1.19 4.40
N TRP A 4 12.14 1.40 4.76
CA TRP A 4 13.03 2.29 4.02
C TRP A 4 13.32 1.77 2.61
N MET A 5 13.38 0.45 2.42
CA MET A 5 13.60 -0.18 1.11
C MET A 5 12.36 -0.01 0.22
N ARG A 6 11.16 -0.13 0.80
CA ARG A 6 9.89 0.15 0.10
C ARG A 6 9.82 1.61 -0.34
N ALA A 7 10.15 2.55 0.54
CA ALA A 7 10.20 3.98 0.22
C ALA A 7 11.23 4.27 -0.89
N MET A 8 12.39 3.62 -0.85
CA MET A 8 13.42 3.73 -1.88
C MET A 8 12.94 3.21 -3.25
N LEU A 9 12.27 2.05 -3.30
CA LEU A 9 11.71 1.49 -4.53
C LEU A 9 10.59 2.38 -5.11
N GLU A 10 9.77 2.96 -4.25
CA GLU A 10 8.72 3.91 -4.69
C GLU A 10 9.35 5.19 -5.27
N GLN A 11 10.41 5.69 -4.65
CA GLN A 11 11.17 6.83 -5.17
C GLN A 11 11.83 6.49 -6.52
N GLU A 12 12.39 5.29 -6.67
CA GLU A 12 12.96 4.82 -7.94
C GLU A 12 11.91 4.83 -9.08
N LYS A 13 10.68 4.37 -8.81
CA LYS A 13 9.59 4.43 -9.79
C LYS A 13 9.26 5.87 -10.21
N LYS A 14 9.15 6.79 -9.24
CA LYS A 14 8.89 8.21 -9.52
C LYS A 14 10.02 8.84 -10.33
N ASN A 15 11.28 8.51 -10.00
CA ASN A 15 12.44 8.98 -10.75
C ASN A 15 12.40 8.50 -12.20
N ALA A 16 11.98 7.26 -12.45
CA ALA A 16 11.80 6.74 -13.81
C ALA A 16 10.69 7.48 -14.59
N GLU A 17 9.58 7.83 -13.94
CA GLU A 17 8.51 8.64 -14.55
C GLU A 17 8.99 10.05 -14.91
N TYR A 18 9.69 10.72 -13.99
CA TYR A 18 10.27 12.05 -14.25
C TYR A 18 11.28 12.00 -15.39
N ARG A 19 12.16 11.00 -15.40
CA ARG A 19 13.14 10.80 -16.46
C ARG A 19 12.48 10.66 -17.83
N LYS A 20 11.49 9.77 -17.95
CA LYS A 20 10.73 9.56 -19.19
C LYS A 20 10.03 10.84 -19.66
N ALA A 21 9.45 11.60 -18.73
CA ALA A 21 8.80 12.87 -19.05
C ALA A 21 9.80 13.94 -19.53
N ILE A 22 10.97 14.02 -18.91
CA ILE A 22 12.06 14.94 -19.28
C ILE A 22 12.63 14.56 -20.66
N GLU A 23 12.97 13.29 -20.88
CA GLU A 23 13.52 12.80 -22.15
C GLU A 23 12.59 13.12 -23.34
N LYS A 24 11.27 12.92 -23.17
CA LYS A 24 10.27 13.27 -24.20
C LYS A 24 10.27 14.76 -24.54
N LYS A 25 10.47 15.64 -23.54
CA LYS A 25 10.53 17.10 -23.78
C LYS A 25 11.83 17.50 -24.45
N LEU A 26 12.95 16.88 -24.05
CA LEU A 26 14.27 17.14 -24.64
C LEU A 26 14.36 16.74 -26.11
N VAL A 27 13.62 15.71 -26.57
CA VAL A 27 13.54 15.34 -28.00
C VAL A 27 13.06 16.49 -28.88
N HIS A 28 12.16 17.33 -28.36
CA HIS A 28 11.60 18.49 -29.08
C HIS A 28 12.26 19.81 -28.70
N ALA A 29 13.32 19.78 -27.90
CA ALA A 29 13.98 20.98 -27.44
C ALA A 29 14.81 21.62 -28.57
N PRO A 30 14.84 22.95 -28.67
CA PRO A 30 15.60 23.66 -29.68
C PRO A 30 17.11 23.44 -29.50
N GLU A 31 17.83 23.51 -30.62
CA GLU A 31 19.29 23.44 -30.63
C GLU A 31 19.92 24.61 -29.85
N GLY A 32 21.10 24.36 -29.31
CA GLY A 32 21.87 25.33 -28.54
C GLY A 32 21.41 25.55 -27.10
N ASP A 33 22.09 26.45 -26.40
CA ASP A 33 21.97 26.68 -24.97
C ASP A 33 21.65 28.14 -24.62
N LEU A 34 21.04 28.32 -23.45
CA LEU A 34 20.82 29.64 -22.86
C LEU A 34 21.99 30.05 -21.98
N ARG A 35 22.68 31.12 -22.39
CA ARG A 35 23.67 31.80 -21.57
C ARG A 35 23.07 33.07 -20.96
N VAL A 36 23.26 33.25 -19.66
CA VAL A 36 22.84 34.45 -18.94
C VAL A 36 24.07 35.23 -18.51
N VAL A 37 24.13 36.51 -18.86
CA VAL A 37 25.19 37.43 -18.43
C VAL A 37 24.56 38.59 -17.70
N THR A 38 24.98 38.81 -16.46
CA THR A 38 24.55 39.96 -15.66
C THR A 38 25.49 41.13 -15.92
N SER A 39 24.97 42.27 -16.36
CA SER A 39 25.75 43.49 -16.51
C SER A 39 24.97 44.69 -16.03
N ARG A 40 25.57 45.45 -15.10
CA ARG A 40 24.95 46.57 -14.36
C ARG A 40 23.62 46.19 -13.70
N GLY A 41 23.55 45.01 -13.08
CA GLY A 41 22.36 44.51 -12.39
C GLY A 41 21.23 43.98 -13.29
N ILE A 42 21.40 44.00 -14.62
CA ILE A 42 20.39 43.53 -15.57
C ILE A 42 20.85 42.21 -16.19
N ALA A 43 19.99 41.19 -16.11
CA ALA A 43 20.20 39.89 -16.77
C ALA A 43 19.97 40.01 -18.28
N ARG A 44 21.00 39.68 -19.07
CA ARG A 44 20.94 39.58 -20.53
C ARG A 44 21.01 38.11 -20.93
N PHE A 45 20.14 37.73 -21.86
CA PHE A 45 19.99 36.35 -22.33
C PHE A 45 20.62 36.22 -23.71
N TYR A 46 21.43 35.19 -23.90
CA TYR A 46 22.10 34.90 -25.15
C TYR A 46 21.83 33.45 -25.55
N HIS A 47 21.69 33.21 -26.84
CA HIS A 47 21.56 31.88 -27.44
C HIS A 47 22.90 31.46 -28.05
N THR A 48 23.43 30.35 -27.54
CA THR A 48 24.64 29.73 -28.05
C THR A 48 24.23 28.52 -28.89
N LYS A 49 24.17 28.64 -30.22
CA LYS A 49 23.70 27.56 -31.11
C LYS A 49 24.59 26.32 -31.08
N VAL A 50 25.90 26.53 -30.92
CA VAL A 50 26.93 25.47 -30.91
C VAL A 50 28.01 25.86 -29.91
N PRO A 51 28.62 24.89 -29.17
CA PRO A 51 29.73 25.18 -28.29
C PRO A 51 30.87 25.88 -29.06
N GLY A 52 31.28 27.07 -28.60
CA GLY A 52 32.32 27.89 -29.24
C GLY A 52 31.84 28.84 -30.35
N ALA A 53 30.56 28.83 -30.72
CA ALA A 53 30.00 29.79 -31.66
C ALA A 53 29.74 31.16 -31.01
N LYS A 54 29.57 32.20 -31.85
CA LYS A 54 29.26 33.55 -31.38
C LYS A 54 27.85 33.60 -30.78
N ASP A 55 27.77 34.04 -29.53
CA ASP A 55 26.54 34.18 -28.77
C ASP A 55 25.61 35.22 -29.42
N THR A 56 24.35 34.84 -29.66
CA THR A 56 23.32 35.74 -30.20
C THR A 56 22.48 36.31 -29.08
N TYR A 57 22.44 37.64 -28.94
CA TYR A 57 21.60 38.28 -27.92
C TYR A 57 20.11 38.04 -28.22
N LEU A 58 19.39 37.50 -27.24
CA LEU A 58 17.94 37.34 -27.31
C LEU A 58 17.28 38.60 -26.75
N ASN A 59 16.42 39.27 -27.51
CA ASN A 59 15.69 40.46 -27.06
C ASN A 59 14.36 40.09 -26.36
N LYS A 60 13.52 41.09 -26.00
CA LYS A 60 12.22 40.84 -25.33
C LYS A 60 11.18 40.20 -26.25
N GLU A 61 11.26 40.41 -27.56
CA GLU A 61 10.34 39.82 -28.55
C GLU A 61 10.56 38.32 -28.66
N GLN A 62 11.79 37.86 -28.41
CA GLN A 62 12.18 36.44 -28.38
C GLN A 62 11.94 35.77 -27.02
N LEU A 63 10.99 36.28 -26.21
CA LEU A 63 10.67 35.73 -24.89
C LEU A 63 10.27 34.25 -24.94
N ALA A 64 9.55 33.82 -25.98
CA ALA A 64 9.18 32.42 -26.17
C ALA A 64 10.43 31.52 -26.28
N LEU A 65 11.40 31.92 -27.11
CA LEU A 65 12.67 31.19 -27.27
C LEU A 65 13.50 31.18 -25.97
N ARG A 66 13.53 32.31 -25.23
CA ARG A 66 14.18 32.36 -23.91
C ARG A 66 13.58 31.34 -22.94
N LYS A 67 12.25 31.24 -22.88
CA LYS A 67 11.56 30.28 -22.01
C LYS A 67 11.87 28.84 -22.37
N VAL A 68 11.82 28.49 -23.67
CA VAL A 68 12.10 27.12 -24.12
C VAL A 68 13.55 26.72 -23.85
N LEU A 69 14.52 27.60 -24.12
CA LEU A 69 15.93 27.32 -23.82
C LEU A 69 16.23 27.26 -22.31
N ALA A 70 15.55 28.09 -21.51
CA ALA A 70 15.64 28.01 -20.05
C ALA A 70 15.08 26.67 -19.52
N GLN A 71 13.93 26.25 -20.07
CA GLN A 71 13.28 24.99 -19.73
C GLN A 71 14.18 23.80 -20.09
N LYS A 72 14.78 23.79 -21.28
CA LYS A 72 15.77 22.79 -21.70
C LYS A 72 16.93 22.70 -20.70
N LYS A 73 17.48 23.85 -20.29
CA LYS A 73 18.59 23.89 -19.33
C LYS A 73 18.19 23.29 -17.97
N TYR A 74 17.00 23.61 -17.47
CA TYR A 74 16.46 23.02 -16.26
C TYR A 74 16.29 21.50 -16.40
N GLU A 75 15.73 21.05 -17.52
CA GLU A 75 15.52 19.63 -17.81
C GLU A 75 16.82 18.83 -17.86
N MET A 76 17.88 19.38 -18.45
CA MET A 76 19.20 18.75 -18.45
C MET A 76 19.78 18.62 -17.04
N LEU A 77 19.70 19.68 -16.21
CA LEU A 77 20.18 19.63 -14.82
C LEU A 77 19.34 18.67 -13.96
N ALA A 78 18.04 18.63 -14.17
CA ALA A 78 17.14 17.70 -13.49
C ALA A 78 17.47 16.25 -13.87
N LEU A 79 17.77 15.98 -15.16
CA LEU A 79 18.19 14.65 -15.61
C LEU A 79 19.50 14.21 -14.96
N GLU A 80 20.49 15.10 -14.86
CA GLU A 80 21.76 14.83 -14.16
C GLU A 80 21.54 14.52 -12.67
N ALA A 81 20.69 15.29 -11.99
CA ALA A 81 20.34 15.03 -10.60
C ALA A 81 19.67 13.66 -10.41
N LEU A 82 18.72 13.31 -11.29
CA LEU A 82 18.07 11.99 -11.27
C LEU A 82 19.06 10.85 -11.52
N GLU A 83 20.06 11.03 -12.38
CA GLU A 83 21.12 10.05 -12.59
C GLU A 83 22.01 9.86 -11.37
N GLN A 84 22.35 10.94 -10.67
CA GLN A 84 23.11 10.86 -9.42
C GLN A 84 22.31 10.14 -8.33
N GLU A 85 21.02 10.43 -8.21
CA GLU A 85 20.12 9.76 -7.27
C GLU A 85 20.00 8.26 -7.58
N GLN A 86 19.84 7.88 -8.85
CA GLN A 86 19.80 6.48 -9.26
C GLN A 86 21.10 5.74 -8.89
N LYS A 87 22.28 6.36 -9.10
CA LYS A 87 23.57 5.78 -8.70
C LYS A 87 23.64 5.56 -7.18
N ALA A 88 23.09 6.47 -6.38
CA ALA A 88 23.04 6.32 -4.93
C ALA A 88 22.11 5.16 -4.52
N ILE A 89 20.94 5.04 -5.15
CA ILE A 89 20.01 3.93 -4.93
C ILE A 89 20.67 2.59 -5.25
N ASP A 90 21.34 2.49 -6.41
CA ASP A 90 22.07 1.28 -6.82
C ASP A 90 23.19 0.91 -5.85
N PHE A 91 23.92 1.91 -5.35
CA PHE A 91 24.97 1.70 -4.37
C PHE A 91 24.42 1.15 -3.05
N VAL A 92 23.36 1.77 -2.52
CA VAL A 92 22.71 1.30 -1.28
C VAL A 92 22.19 -0.12 -1.46
N ARG A 93 21.52 -0.41 -2.59
CA ARG A 93 20.99 -1.74 -2.90
C ARG A 93 22.06 -2.84 -2.89
N ARG A 94 23.28 -2.54 -3.36
CA ARG A 94 24.40 -3.49 -3.34
C ARG A 94 24.96 -3.75 -1.95
N LEU A 95 24.84 -2.78 -1.04
CA LEU A 95 25.30 -2.90 0.34
C LEU A 95 24.23 -3.47 1.29
N SER A 96 22.97 -3.55 0.84
CA SER A 96 21.88 -4.11 1.62
C SER A 96 22.16 -5.56 2.00
N PRO A 97 22.15 -5.91 3.30
CA PRO A 97 22.22 -7.30 3.71
C PRO A 97 20.94 -8.05 3.29
N PRO A 98 21.02 -9.38 3.05
CA PRO A 98 19.83 -10.18 2.80
C PRO A 98 18.93 -10.16 4.04
N SER A 99 17.62 -10.04 3.81
CA SER A 99 16.58 -10.22 4.80
C SER A 99 16.43 -11.69 5.20
N LEU A 100 15.85 -11.95 6.37
CA LEU A 100 15.59 -13.34 6.82
C LEU A 100 14.73 -14.13 5.82
N LEU A 101 13.84 -13.45 5.11
CA LEU A 101 13.04 -14.06 4.04
C LEU A 101 13.91 -14.48 2.86
N GLU A 102 14.78 -13.59 2.37
CA GLU A 102 15.72 -13.90 1.27
C GLU A 102 16.68 -15.02 1.65
N VAL A 103 17.10 -15.07 2.92
CA VAL A 103 17.90 -16.20 3.44
C VAL A 103 17.10 -17.50 3.32
N TYR A 104 15.85 -17.54 3.80
CA TYR A 104 15.01 -18.74 3.70
C TYR A 104 14.72 -19.13 2.25
N GLU A 105 14.43 -18.17 1.37
CA GLU A 105 14.15 -18.41 -0.05
C GLU A 105 15.38 -18.88 -0.84
N SER A 106 16.59 -18.51 -0.39
CA SER A 106 17.84 -18.98 -1.00
C SER A 106 18.17 -20.45 -0.68
N LEU A 107 17.50 -21.06 0.31
CA LEU A 107 17.71 -22.45 0.68
C LEU A 107 17.11 -23.41 -0.37
N PRO A 108 17.76 -24.56 -0.66
CA PRO A 108 17.17 -25.63 -1.45
C PRO A 108 15.82 -26.08 -0.87
N GLU A 109 14.91 -26.55 -1.73
CA GLU A 109 13.56 -26.95 -1.31
C GLU A 109 13.55 -28.04 -0.24
N GLU A 110 14.46 -29.01 -0.35
CA GLU A 110 14.64 -30.10 0.60
C GLU A 110 15.06 -29.59 1.98
N VAL A 111 15.84 -28.51 2.03
CA VAL A 111 16.26 -27.87 3.29
C VAL A 111 15.14 -27.00 3.86
N ARG A 112 14.41 -26.26 3.00
CA ARG A 112 13.25 -25.45 3.42
C ARG A 112 12.20 -26.30 4.12
N ALA A 113 11.98 -27.53 3.68
CA ALA A 113 11.05 -28.47 4.31
C ALA A 113 11.47 -28.92 5.73
N LEU A 114 12.74 -28.75 6.11
CA LEU A 114 13.31 -29.24 7.37
C LEU A 114 13.55 -28.13 8.40
N VAL A 115 13.38 -26.86 8.02
CA VAL A 115 13.64 -25.71 8.90
C VAL A 115 12.35 -24.98 9.26
N GLU A 116 12.32 -24.40 10.46
CA GLU A 116 11.28 -23.48 10.87
C GLU A 116 11.77 -22.05 10.64
N PRO A 117 11.27 -21.33 9.61
CA PRO A 117 11.73 -19.98 9.33
C PRO A 117 11.16 -18.99 10.34
N TYR A 118 11.98 -18.03 10.77
CA TYR A 118 11.53 -16.91 11.59
C TYR A 118 10.56 -15.98 10.85
N VAL A 119 10.65 -15.92 9.52
CA VAL A 119 9.75 -15.14 8.65
C VAL A 119 9.29 -16.03 7.52
N LEU A 120 7.99 -16.29 7.46
CA LEU A 120 7.38 -17.05 6.37
C LEU A 120 7.13 -16.14 5.16
N PRO A 121 7.25 -16.65 3.92
CA PRO A 121 6.68 -15.99 2.75
C PRO A 121 5.18 -15.74 2.93
N ASP A 122 4.65 -14.68 2.31
CA ASP A 122 3.24 -14.30 2.45
C ASP A 122 2.31 -15.44 2.07
N GLU A 123 2.53 -16.07 0.92
CA GLU A 123 1.74 -17.19 0.40
C GLU A 123 1.72 -18.41 1.35
N VAL A 124 2.88 -18.76 1.91
CA VAL A 124 2.99 -19.93 2.81
C VAL A 124 2.24 -19.68 4.11
N PHE A 125 2.39 -18.49 4.68
CA PHE A 125 1.68 -18.12 5.90
C PHE A 125 0.17 -18.02 5.66
N ILE A 126 -0.27 -17.40 4.55
CA ILE A 126 -1.69 -17.30 4.19
C ILE A 126 -2.29 -18.70 4.07
N ARG A 127 -1.62 -19.62 3.38
CA ARG A 127 -2.08 -21.01 3.25
C ARG A 127 -2.24 -21.69 4.61
N ARG A 128 -1.19 -21.64 5.47
CA ARG A 128 -1.26 -22.22 6.82
C ARG A 128 -2.35 -21.59 7.68
N TRP A 129 -2.54 -20.28 7.54
CA TRP A 129 -3.56 -19.53 8.26
C TRP A 129 -4.97 -19.94 7.81
N LEU A 130 -5.22 -20.06 6.50
CA LEU A 130 -6.48 -20.55 5.95
C LEU A 130 -6.75 -21.99 6.39
N GLU A 131 -5.76 -22.88 6.29
CA GLU A 131 -5.89 -24.27 6.75
C GLU A 131 -6.29 -24.35 8.24
N TYR A 132 -5.70 -23.50 9.08
CA TYR A 132 -6.02 -23.45 10.51
C TYR A 132 -7.45 -22.97 10.79
N TYR A 133 -7.90 -21.90 10.14
CA TYR A 133 -9.23 -21.34 10.42
C TYR A 133 -10.37 -22.08 9.70
N SER A 134 -10.08 -22.73 8.58
CA SER A 134 -11.06 -23.50 7.81
C SER A 134 -11.34 -24.89 8.38
N SER A 135 -10.54 -25.41 9.32
CA SER A 135 -10.70 -26.78 9.85
C SER A 135 -12.08 -27.06 10.43
N ASP A 136 -12.66 -26.06 11.09
CA ASP A 136 -13.94 -26.16 11.78
C ASP A 136 -14.98 -25.16 11.26
N ALA A 137 -14.73 -24.49 10.13
CA ALA A 137 -15.58 -23.44 9.57
C ALA A 137 -16.86 -23.96 8.89
N SER A 138 -17.86 -23.10 8.75
CA SER A 138 -19.17 -23.46 8.15
C SER A 138 -19.16 -23.58 6.61
N GLY A 139 -18.08 -23.17 5.92
CA GLY A 139 -17.99 -23.17 4.45
C GLY A 139 -18.41 -21.83 3.82
N GLU A 140 -19.02 -21.85 2.62
CA GLU A 140 -19.47 -20.65 1.88
C GLU A 140 -21.00 -20.50 1.79
N ASP A 141 -21.75 -21.10 2.73
CA ASP A 141 -23.21 -20.98 2.80
C ASP A 141 -23.61 -19.80 3.70
N TYR A 142 -23.60 -18.59 3.11
CA TYR A 142 -23.87 -17.33 3.81
C TYR A 142 -25.35 -17.24 4.23
N LYS A 143 -25.58 -16.87 5.50
CA LYS A 143 -26.92 -16.82 6.11
C LYS A 143 -27.66 -15.52 5.84
N SER A 144 -26.94 -14.48 5.41
CA SER A 144 -27.54 -13.17 5.13
C SER A 144 -26.92 -12.46 3.92
N ARG A 145 -27.68 -11.52 3.34
CA ARG A 145 -27.19 -10.67 2.23
C ARG A 145 -26.02 -9.79 2.67
N ILE A 146 -26.00 -9.37 3.93
CA ILE A 146 -24.93 -8.52 4.45
C ILE A 146 -23.62 -9.31 4.58
N GLU A 147 -23.67 -10.56 5.03
CA GLU A 147 -22.50 -11.45 5.06
C GLU A 147 -21.93 -11.68 3.66
N TRP A 148 -22.79 -11.96 2.67
CA TRP A 148 -22.34 -12.08 1.27
C TRP A 148 -21.64 -10.80 0.81
N ASN A 149 -22.20 -9.63 1.12
CA ASN A 149 -21.59 -8.36 0.75
C ASN A 149 -20.23 -8.15 1.44
N ILE A 150 -20.11 -8.46 2.74
CA ILE A 150 -18.85 -8.40 3.49
C ILE A 150 -17.80 -9.33 2.86
N HIS A 151 -18.17 -10.56 2.51
CA HIS A 151 -17.31 -11.49 1.78
C HIS A 151 -16.80 -10.87 0.46
N GLN A 152 -17.71 -10.32 -0.35
CA GLN A 152 -17.34 -9.65 -1.60
C GLN A 152 -16.41 -8.46 -1.39
N TYR A 153 -16.53 -7.72 -0.28
CA TYR A 153 -15.58 -6.68 0.08
C TYR A 153 -14.19 -7.23 0.38
N TYR A 154 -14.10 -8.32 1.15
CA TYR A 154 -12.81 -8.94 1.45
C TYR A 154 -12.14 -9.49 0.18
N GLU A 155 -12.90 -10.15 -0.69
CA GLU A 155 -12.44 -10.60 -2.01
C GLU A 155 -11.92 -9.43 -2.85
N GLY A 156 -12.69 -8.33 -2.92
CA GLY A 156 -12.29 -7.12 -3.65
C GLY A 156 -11.04 -6.44 -3.09
N LEU A 157 -10.74 -6.64 -1.81
CA LEU A 157 -9.51 -6.16 -1.15
C LEU A 157 -8.34 -7.17 -1.26
N GLY A 158 -8.59 -8.39 -1.73
CA GLY A 158 -7.61 -9.49 -1.68
C GLY A 158 -7.23 -9.90 -0.26
N ALA A 159 -8.12 -9.70 0.72
CA ALA A 159 -7.89 -10.00 2.11
C ALA A 159 -8.28 -11.46 2.41
N PRO A 160 -7.32 -12.34 2.80
CA PRO A 160 -7.65 -13.72 3.16
C PRO A 160 -8.59 -13.75 4.35
N HIS A 161 -9.68 -14.50 4.23
CA HIS A 161 -10.70 -14.57 5.26
C HIS A 161 -11.39 -15.93 5.29
N VAL A 162 -12.03 -16.25 6.42
CA VAL A 162 -12.81 -17.47 6.63
C VAL A 162 -14.14 -17.09 7.26
N TYR A 163 -15.23 -17.66 6.75
CA TYR A 163 -16.60 -17.47 7.24
C TYR A 163 -16.93 -18.44 8.38
N GLU A 164 -17.57 -17.92 9.43
CA GLU A 164 -17.95 -18.66 10.64
C GLU A 164 -16.87 -19.57 11.25
N PRO A 165 -15.66 -19.05 11.55
CA PRO A 165 -14.64 -19.83 12.23
C PRO A 165 -15.10 -20.23 13.63
N PHE A 166 -14.57 -21.33 14.15
CA PHE A 166 -14.81 -21.73 15.53
C PHE A 166 -13.97 -20.87 16.49
N LEU A 167 -14.58 -20.37 17.56
CA LEU A 167 -13.88 -19.62 18.60
C LEU A 167 -14.42 -19.95 19.99
N MET A 168 -13.53 -20.22 20.94
CA MET A 168 -13.91 -20.40 22.35
C MET A 168 -13.75 -19.09 23.12
N LEU A 169 -14.87 -18.53 23.58
CA LEU A 169 -14.90 -17.30 24.37
C LEU A 169 -15.02 -17.60 25.88
N LYS A 170 -14.21 -16.92 26.68
CA LYS A 170 -14.23 -17.01 28.15
C LYS A 170 -15.58 -16.57 28.70
N ASP A 171 -16.15 -17.38 29.59
CA ASP A 171 -17.46 -17.17 30.23
C ASP A 171 -18.66 -17.03 29.26
N TYR A 172 -18.48 -17.36 27.98
CA TYR A 172 -19.54 -17.38 26.96
C TYR A 172 -19.67 -18.77 26.33
N GLY A 173 -18.55 -19.45 26.09
CA GLY A 173 -18.50 -20.79 25.48
C GLY A 173 -18.20 -20.73 23.98
N PRO A 174 -18.62 -21.74 23.20
CA PRO A 174 -18.38 -21.80 21.77
C PRO A 174 -19.13 -20.67 21.05
N ALA A 175 -18.38 -19.91 20.26
CA ALA A 175 -18.87 -18.81 19.44
C ALA A 175 -18.46 -19.02 17.98
N ARG A 176 -19.28 -18.45 17.09
CA ARG A 176 -19.02 -18.32 15.66
C ARG A 176 -19.04 -16.83 15.33
N PRO A 177 -17.88 -16.17 15.22
CA PRO A 177 -17.78 -14.85 14.59
C PRO A 177 -18.23 -14.96 13.13
N ASP A 178 -18.76 -13.91 12.52
CA ASP A 178 -19.20 -13.99 11.11
C ASP A 178 -18.01 -14.23 10.19
N PHE A 179 -16.89 -13.53 10.43
CA PHE A 179 -15.65 -13.74 9.71
C PHE A 179 -14.44 -13.70 10.63
N VAL A 180 -13.35 -14.29 10.15
CA VAL A 180 -11.99 -13.92 10.56
C VAL A 180 -11.24 -13.50 9.31
N VAL A 181 -10.46 -12.42 9.40
CA VAL A 181 -9.72 -11.84 8.28
C VAL A 181 -8.27 -11.59 8.67
N LEU A 182 -7.37 -11.78 7.72
CA LEU A 182 -5.93 -11.56 7.86
C LEU A 182 -5.50 -10.26 7.19
N ASN A 183 -4.88 -9.36 7.96
CA ASN A 183 -4.04 -8.32 7.38
C ASN A 183 -2.68 -8.94 7.04
N VAL A 184 -2.44 -9.19 5.75
CA VAL A 184 -1.21 -9.83 5.27
C VAL A 184 0.03 -8.99 5.57
N ARG A 185 -0.08 -7.65 5.49
CA ARG A 185 1.03 -6.72 5.73
C ARG A 185 1.52 -6.78 7.17
N THR A 186 0.60 -6.87 8.15
CA THR A 186 0.94 -6.87 9.58
C THR A 186 0.93 -8.27 10.21
N ARG A 187 0.51 -9.30 9.45
CA ARG A 187 0.23 -10.66 9.94
C ARG A 187 -0.82 -10.72 11.05
N GLN A 188 -1.63 -9.68 11.18
CA GLN A 188 -2.59 -9.54 12.26
C GLN A 188 -3.93 -10.17 11.86
N THR A 189 -4.46 -10.98 12.76
CA THR A 189 -5.77 -11.61 12.60
C THR A 189 -6.84 -10.76 13.29
N PHE A 190 -7.93 -10.49 12.58
CA PHE A 190 -9.09 -9.78 13.10
C PHE A 190 -10.32 -10.68 13.00
N TYR A 191 -11.03 -10.85 14.11
CA TYR A 191 -12.39 -11.38 14.05
C TYR A 191 -13.33 -10.26 13.63
N HIS A 192 -14.35 -10.57 12.84
CA HIS A 192 -15.37 -9.63 12.43
C HIS A 192 -16.74 -10.19 12.81
N GLU A 193 -17.46 -9.40 13.58
CA GLU A 193 -18.83 -9.68 14.01
C GLU A 193 -19.76 -8.57 13.50
N HIS A 194 -20.85 -8.97 12.88
CA HIS A 194 -21.93 -8.15 12.42
C HIS A 194 -23.16 -8.31 13.33
N PHE A 195 -23.47 -7.27 14.12
CA PHE A 195 -24.67 -7.25 14.96
C PHE A 195 -25.86 -6.63 14.21
N GLY A 196 -26.71 -7.48 13.65
CA GLY A 196 -27.99 -7.06 13.08
C GLY A 196 -29.03 -6.65 14.16
N MET A 197 -30.20 -6.17 13.71
CA MET A 197 -31.44 -6.07 14.51
C MET A 197 -31.29 -5.57 15.97
N MET A 198 -30.52 -4.51 16.21
CA MET A 198 -30.30 -3.99 17.57
C MET A 198 -31.55 -3.37 18.22
N GLY A 199 -32.67 -3.27 17.49
CA GLY A 199 -33.97 -2.83 17.98
C GLY A 199 -34.62 -3.79 18.99
N ASP A 200 -34.34 -5.10 18.92
CA ASP A 200 -34.89 -6.10 19.84
C ASP A 200 -34.08 -6.13 21.18
N PRO A 201 -34.71 -5.85 22.33
CA PRO A 201 -34.06 -5.86 23.64
C PRO A 201 -33.42 -7.21 24.02
N GLU A 202 -34.06 -8.35 23.68
CA GLU A 202 -33.54 -9.68 24.02
C GLU A 202 -32.33 -10.03 23.15
N TYR A 203 -32.41 -9.73 21.85
CA TYR A 203 -31.31 -9.90 20.90
C TYR A 203 -30.09 -9.06 21.30
N ARG A 204 -30.33 -7.79 21.67
CA ARG A 204 -29.29 -6.87 22.16
C ARG A 204 -28.61 -7.38 23.42
N ALA A 205 -29.38 -7.91 24.37
CA ALA A 205 -28.83 -8.48 25.61
C ALA A 205 -27.97 -9.73 25.34
N LYS A 206 -28.33 -10.54 24.34
CA LYS A 206 -27.51 -11.68 23.89
C LYS A 206 -26.21 -11.23 23.22
N ASN A 207 -26.29 -10.26 22.32
CA ASN A 207 -25.12 -9.70 21.63
C ASN A 207 -24.15 -9.03 22.60
N MET A 208 -24.68 -8.30 23.59
CA MET A 208 -23.86 -7.71 24.65
C MET A 208 -23.15 -8.77 25.48
N ARG A 209 -23.80 -9.90 25.80
CA ARG A 209 -23.13 -11.04 26.45
C ARG A 209 -22.01 -11.63 25.60
N LYS A 210 -22.21 -11.75 24.28
CA LYS A 210 -21.18 -12.20 23.33
C LYS A 210 -20.01 -11.22 23.29
N LEU A 211 -20.30 -9.92 23.25
CA LEU A 211 -19.30 -8.85 23.29
C LEU A 211 -18.47 -8.86 24.58
N CYS A 212 -19.12 -9.04 25.73
CA CYS A 212 -18.40 -9.25 27.00
C CYS A 212 -17.50 -10.50 26.95
N GLY A 213 -17.95 -11.57 26.29
CA GLY A 213 -17.14 -12.77 26.05
C GLY A 213 -15.89 -12.49 25.21
N TYR A 214 -16.02 -11.69 24.15
CA TYR A 214 -14.90 -11.22 23.34
C TYR A 214 -13.89 -10.42 24.19
N HIS A 215 -14.35 -9.39 24.90
CA HIS A 215 -13.48 -8.55 25.74
C HIS A 215 -12.76 -9.35 26.82
N LYS A 216 -13.46 -10.27 27.50
CA LYS A 216 -12.87 -11.17 28.52
C LYS A 216 -11.83 -12.13 27.95
N SER A 217 -11.92 -12.42 26.65
CA SER A 217 -10.97 -13.27 25.92
C SER A 217 -9.84 -12.47 25.28
N GLY A 218 -9.82 -11.14 25.47
CA GLY A 218 -8.78 -10.26 24.96
C GLY A 218 -9.02 -9.76 23.53
N TYR A 219 -10.23 -9.92 23.01
CA TYR A 219 -10.64 -9.37 21.72
C TYR A 219 -11.26 -7.99 21.93
N PHE A 220 -10.68 -6.96 21.32
CA PHE A 220 -11.12 -5.58 21.46
C PHE A 220 -11.22 -4.91 20.09
N GLU A 221 -12.22 -4.04 19.98
CA GLU A 221 -12.44 -3.18 18.82
C GLU A 221 -11.18 -2.36 18.52
N GLY A 222 -10.81 -2.23 17.25
CA GLY A 222 -9.59 -1.51 16.87
C GLY A 222 -8.29 -2.31 17.02
N LYS A 223 -8.31 -3.43 17.74
CA LYS A 223 -7.11 -4.23 18.01
C LYS A 223 -7.12 -5.59 17.30
N ASN A 224 -8.18 -6.37 17.46
CA ASN A 224 -8.27 -7.73 16.92
C ASN A 224 -9.73 -8.16 16.73
N LEU A 225 -10.66 -7.21 16.87
CA LEU A 225 -12.08 -7.36 16.64
C LEU A 225 -12.56 -6.19 15.77
N ILE A 226 -13.32 -6.50 14.73
CA ILE A 226 -14.08 -5.57 13.90
C ILE A 226 -15.54 -5.81 14.26
N ILE A 227 -16.27 -4.74 14.53
CA ILE A 227 -17.70 -4.80 14.81
C ILE A 227 -18.41 -3.91 13.81
N THR A 228 -19.44 -4.46 13.18
CA THR A 228 -20.39 -3.70 12.38
C THR A 228 -21.79 -3.90 12.96
N MET A 229 -22.67 -2.92 12.84
CA MET A 229 -24.02 -3.00 13.39
C MET A 229 -25.04 -2.38 12.43
N GLU A 230 -26.27 -2.89 12.43
CA GLU A 230 -27.42 -2.24 11.78
C GLU A 230 -28.18 -1.39 12.81
N GLU A 231 -28.36 -0.09 12.54
CA GLU A 231 -29.30 0.76 13.28
C GLU A 231 -30.72 0.58 12.73
N GLY A 232 -31.71 0.52 13.62
CA GLY A 232 -33.05 -0.02 13.37
C GLY A 232 -33.73 0.51 12.11
N GLY A 233 -33.65 -0.25 11.02
CA GLY A 233 -34.39 -0.04 9.77
C GLY A 233 -33.54 0.47 8.60
N ASP A 234 -32.32 0.96 8.84
CA ASP A 234 -31.44 1.46 7.79
C ASP A 234 -30.44 0.37 7.36
N MET A 235 -30.28 0.18 6.05
CA MET A 235 -29.23 -0.68 5.51
C MET A 235 -27.86 -0.12 5.93
N ILE A 236 -26.91 -0.99 6.29
CA ILE A 236 -25.50 -0.60 6.51
C ILE A 236 -25.04 0.33 5.39
N ASP A 237 -24.39 1.44 5.79
CA ASP A 237 -23.65 2.26 4.83
C ASP A 237 -22.46 1.46 4.31
N TYR A 238 -22.66 0.90 3.11
CA TYR A 238 -21.65 0.15 2.38
C TYR A 238 -20.38 0.97 2.08
N HIS A 239 -20.48 2.31 2.07
CA HIS A 239 -19.32 3.18 1.98
C HIS A 239 -18.50 3.18 3.28
N GLU A 240 -19.17 3.33 4.43
CA GLU A 240 -18.55 3.27 5.75
C GLU A 240 -17.94 1.89 6.03
N LEU A 241 -18.68 0.81 5.73
CA LEU A 241 -18.19 -0.56 5.81
C LEU A 241 -16.88 -0.71 5.01
N GLY A 242 -16.86 -0.23 3.77
CA GLY A 242 -15.66 -0.27 2.93
C GLY A 242 -14.49 0.53 3.52
N GLN A 243 -14.75 1.68 4.16
CA GLN A 243 -13.70 2.47 4.82
C GLN A 243 -13.12 1.74 6.04
N VAL A 244 -13.99 1.17 6.88
CA VAL A 244 -13.61 0.38 8.05
C VAL A 244 -12.76 -0.81 7.61
N LEU A 245 -13.25 -1.64 6.69
CA LEU A 245 -12.53 -2.84 6.24
C LEU A 245 -11.17 -2.49 5.61
N ARG A 246 -11.07 -1.41 4.83
CA ARG A 246 -9.79 -0.92 4.31
C ARG A 246 -8.81 -0.52 5.42
N ALA A 247 -9.28 0.13 6.48
CA ALA A 247 -8.43 0.55 7.59
C ALA A 247 -7.79 -0.64 8.34
N TYR A 248 -8.50 -1.78 8.38
CA TYR A 248 -8.02 -3.00 9.04
C TYR A 248 -7.25 -3.95 8.12
N CYS A 249 -7.58 -4.01 6.82
CA CYS A 249 -7.04 -5.02 5.90
C CYS A 249 -5.86 -4.54 5.05
N LEU A 250 -5.66 -3.22 4.90
CA LEU A 250 -4.56 -2.61 4.13
C LEU A 250 -3.46 -2.03 5.02
#